data_AF-A0A7C2XAB9-F1
#
_entry.id   AF-A0A7C2XAB9-F1
#
_cell.length_a   1.000
_cell.length_b   1.000
_cell.length_c   1.000
_cell.angle_alpha   90.00
_cell.angle_beta   90.00
_cell.angle_gamma   90.00
#
_symmetry.space_group_name_H-M   'P 1'
#
loop_
_entity.id
_entity.type
_entity.pdbx_description
1 polymer ?
#
loop_
_entity_poly.entity_id
_entity_poly.type
_entity_poly.pdbx_seq_one_letter_code
_entity_poly.pdbx_strand_id
1 'polypeptide(L)'
;MKISALDSRRLFRKSLLSSAALCAASGGAALASGFSVEHQNAEAMGAAYAGAQAKGADAGFAVYNPAALAGIGRAETSLNATVLFGETGYSNASSTLLGAFPAPGAASGDRVLPEAFIAGGAVA
;
A
#
# COMPACT_ATOMS: atom_id res chain seq x y z
N MET A 1 36.84 -24.76 21.69
CA MET A 1 36.85 -23.28 21.55
C MET A 1 35.54 -22.77 22.15
N LYS A 2 35.54 -22.25 23.40
CA LYS A 2 34.31 -21.78 24.08
C LYS A 2 34.10 -20.30 23.75
N ILE A 3 33.13 -19.99 22.89
CA ILE A 3 32.72 -18.61 22.60
C ILE A 3 32.02 -18.09 23.86
N SER A 4 32.58 -17.04 24.48
CA SER A 4 32.04 -16.42 25.69
C SER A 4 30.66 -15.81 25.43
N ALA A 5 29.70 -15.96 26.35
CA ALA A 5 28.30 -15.53 26.18
C ALA A 5 28.15 -14.02 25.88
N LEU A 6 29.15 -13.21 26.23
CA LEU A 6 29.20 -11.78 25.92
C LEU A 6 29.47 -11.49 24.43
N ASP A 7 30.21 -12.36 23.74
CA ASP A 7 30.54 -12.22 22.32
C ASP A 7 29.33 -12.59 21.44
N SER A 8 28.58 -13.63 21.83
CA SER A 8 27.34 -14.03 21.17
C SER A 8 26.25 -12.93 21.22
N ARG A 9 26.12 -12.21 22.34
CA ARG A 9 25.19 -11.06 22.45
C ARG A 9 25.61 -9.87 21.59
N ARG A 10 26.92 -9.63 21.41
CA ARG A 10 27.43 -8.56 20.52
C ARG A 10 27.21 -8.92 19.05
N LEU A 11 27.41 -10.17 18.67
CA LEU A 11 27.15 -10.66 17.31
C LEU A 11 25.67 -10.61 16.96
N PHE A 12 24.78 -11.01 17.87
CA PHE A 12 23.34 -10.90 17.68
C PHE A 12 22.87 -9.45 17.49
N ARG A 13 23.39 -8.52 18.32
CA ARG A 13 23.09 -7.08 18.18
C ARG A 13 23.58 -6.51 16.85
N LYS A 14 24.79 -6.89 16.40
CA LYS A 14 25.33 -6.47 15.11
C LYS A 14 24.49 -7.00 13.93
N SER A 15 24.01 -8.24 14.01
CA SER A 15 23.11 -8.82 13.01
C SER A 15 21.77 -8.10 12.96
N LEU A 16 21.18 -7.79 14.12
CA LEU A 16 19.94 -7.00 14.23
C LEU A 16 20.10 -5.59 13.64
N LEU A 17 21.20 -4.91 13.98
CA LEU A 17 21.52 -3.59 13.43
C LEU A 17 21.73 -3.62 11.92
N SER A 18 22.40 -4.65 11.40
CA SER A 18 22.63 -4.80 9.97
C SER A 18 21.34 -5.11 9.21
N SER A 19 20.44 -5.92 9.78
CA SER A 19 19.12 -6.20 9.20
C SER A 19 18.23 -4.95 9.19
N ALA A 20 18.18 -4.21 10.31
CA ALA A 20 17.46 -2.94 10.40
C ALA A 20 18.00 -1.89 9.41
N ALA A 21 19.32 -1.82 9.24
CA ALA A 21 19.94 -0.92 8.28
C ALA A 21 19.59 -1.28 6.82
N LEU A 22 19.48 -2.57 6.50
CA LEU A 22 19.09 -3.03 5.17
C LEU A 22 17.61 -2.69 4.88
N CYS A 23 16.72 -2.87 5.85
CA CYS A 23 15.30 -2.49 5.74
C CYS A 23 15.11 -0.96 5.64
N ALA A 24 15.97 -0.16 6.28
CA ALA A 24 15.94 1.29 6.16
C ALA A 24 16.48 1.79 4.81
N ALA A 25 17.48 1.08 4.24
CA ALA A 25 18.05 1.38 2.93
C ALA A 25 17.16 0.94 1.76
N SER A 26 16.23 0.02 1.97
CA SER A 26 15.19 -0.36 0.99
C SER A 26 14.06 0.65 0.88
N GLY A 27 14.30 1.92 1.19
CA GLY A 27 13.46 3.04 0.77
C GLY A 27 13.48 3.19 -0.74
N GLY A 28 12.91 2.21 -1.45
CA GLY A 28 12.65 2.28 -2.88
C GLY A 28 11.77 3.50 -3.17
N ALA A 29 11.90 4.03 -4.39
CA ALA A 29 11.03 5.09 -4.89
C ALA A 29 9.58 4.77 -4.48
N ALA A 30 8.94 5.69 -3.76
CA ALA A 30 7.53 5.59 -3.47
C ALA A 30 6.78 5.65 -4.81
N LEU A 31 6.60 4.49 -5.42
CA LEU A 31 5.73 4.31 -6.57
C LEU A 31 4.32 4.53 -6.03
N ALA A 32 3.89 5.79 -6.05
CA ALA A 32 2.52 6.10 -5.80
C ALA A 32 1.69 5.29 -6.80
N SER A 33 0.67 4.59 -6.30
CA SER A 33 -0.31 3.83 -7.11
C SER A 33 -0.99 4.69 -8.20
N GLY A 34 -0.74 6.00 -8.22
CA GLY A 34 -1.35 6.98 -9.11
C GLY A 34 -2.84 7.01 -8.82
N PHE A 35 -3.61 6.40 -9.72
CA PHE A 35 -5.06 6.24 -9.62
C PHE A 35 -5.51 4.78 -9.56
N SER A 36 -4.57 3.82 -9.42
CA SER A 36 -4.92 2.41 -9.32
C SER A 36 -5.51 2.10 -7.94
N VAL A 37 -6.69 1.49 -7.93
CA VAL A 37 -7.44 1.12 -6.73
C VAL A 37 -7.62 -0.40 -6.72
N GLU A 38 -6.86 -1.07 -5.85
CA GLU A 38 -6.89 -2.54 -5.74
C GLU A 38 -7.97 -3.07 -4.77
N HIS A 39 -8.86 -2.21 -4.27
CA HIS A 39 -9.82 -2.51 -3.18
C HIS A 39 -11.06 -3.29 -3.63
N GLN A 40 -10.84 -4.43 -4.29
CA GLN A 40 -11.90 -5.26 -4.87
C GLN A 40 -12.32 -6.43 -3.98
N ASN A 41 -11.54 -6.77 -2.93
CA ASN A 41 -11.86 -7.83 -1.97
C ASN A 41 -11.47 -7.39 -0.55
N ALA A 42 -12.42 -7.41 0.39
CA ALA A 42 -12.20 -7.02 1.79
C ALA A 42 -11.25 -7.97 2.55
N GLU A 43 -11.25 -9.26 2.24
CA GLU A 43 -10.34 -10.23 2.86
C GLU A 43 -8.90 -10.03 2.37
N ALA A 44 -8.71 -9.72 1.09
CA ALA A 44 -7.42 -9.33 0.55
C ALA A 44 -6.95 -7.99 1.15
N MET A 45 -7.83 -7.00 1.27
CA MET A 45 -7.54 -5.72 1.93
C MET A 45 -7.07 -5.89 3.38
N GLY A 46 -7.72 -6.76 4.16
CA GLY A 46 -7.35 -7.03 5.55
C GLY A 46 -5.95 -7.61 5.70
N ALA A 47 -5.46 -8.31 4.66
CA ALA A 47 -4.09 -8.83 4.58
C ALA A 47 -3.13 -7.88 3.84
N ALA A 48 -3.53 -6.63 3.56
CA ALA A 48 -2.77 -5.70 2.71
C ALA A 48 -2.37 -6.30 1.35
N TYR A 49 -3.25 -7.13 0.77
CA TYR A 49 -3.08 -7.88 -0.48
C TYR A 49 -1.92 -8.88 -0.50
N ALA A 50 -1.31 -9.17 0.65
CA ALA A 50 -0.22 -10.13 0.75
C ALA A 50 -0.71 -11.52 0.33
N GLY A 51 -0.15 -12.04 -0.78
CA GLY A 51 -0.51 -13.35 -1.31
C GLY A 51 -1.89 -13.45 -1.93
N ALA A 52 -2.52 -12.32 -2.30
CA ALA A 52 -3.86 -12.30 -2.91
C ALA A 52 -3.98 -13.19 -4.16
N GLN A 53 -2.89 -13.40 -4.92
CA GLN A 53 -2.91 -14.26 -6.10
C GLN A 53 -2.84 -15.77 -5.79
N ALA A 54 -2.39 -16.15 -4.59
CA ALA A 54 -2.25 -17.55 -4.19
C ALA A 54 -3.42 -18.03 -3.31
N LYS A 55 -4.28 -17.10 -2.88
CA LYS A 55 -5.42 -17.37 -2.00
C LYS A 55 -6.70 -17.46 -2.83
N GLY A 56 -7.63 -18.32 -2.41
CA GLY A 56 -8.93 -18.54 -3.06
C GLY A 56 -10.01 -18.83 -2.02
N ALA A 57 -10.16 -17.92 -1.06
CA ALA A 57 -11.08 -18.10 0.06
C ALA A 57 -12.54 -17.77 -0.32
N ASP A 58 -12.74 -16.86 -1.28
CA ASP A 58 -14.04 -16.44 -1.82
C ASP A 58 -13.96 -16.13 -3.33
N ALA A 59 -15.12 -16.01 -3.97
CA ALA A 59 -15.23 -15.73 -5.41
C ALA A 59 -14.51 -14.44 -5.84
N GLY A 60 -14.38 -13.44 -4.96
CA GLY A 60 -13.68 -12.18 -5.21
C GLY A 60 -12.18 -12.34 -5.46
N PHE A 61 -11.57 -13.49 -5.13
CA PHE A 61 -10.19 -13.78 -5.48
C PHE A 61 -9.99 -14.06 -6.99
N ALA A 62 -11.07 -14.35 -7.73
CA ALA A 62 -11.03 -14.58 -9.18
C ALA A 62 -10.46 -13.38 -9.96
N VAL A 63 -10.59 -12.16 -9.44
CA VAL A 63 -10.09 -10.95 -10.09
C VAL A 63 -8.57 -10.85 -10.04
N TYR A 64 -7.94 -11.41 -9.00
CA TYR A 64 -6.48 -11.46 -8.88
C TYR A 64 -5.91 -12.70 -9.56
N ASN A 65 -6.62 -13.83 -9.48
CA ASN A 65 -6.23 -15.09 -10.11
C ASN A 65 -7.48 -15.93 -10.46
N PRO A 66 -7.84 -16.10 -11.74
CA PRO A 66 -9.02 -16.88 -12.12
C PRO A 66 -8.91 -18.37 -11.75
N ALA A 67 -7.70 -18.90 -11.54
CA ALA A 67 -7.52 -20.27 -11.04
C ALA A 67 -7.99 -20.45 -9.58
N ALA A 68 -8.15 -19.36 -8.82
CA ALA A 68 -8.71 -19.41 -7.47
C ALA A 68 -10.15 -19.98 -7.46
N LEU A 69 -10.91 -19.81 -8.55
CA LEU A 69 -12.25 -20.38 -8.69
C LEU A 69 -12.26 -21.91 -8.65
N ALA A 70 -11.17 -22.56 -9.07
CA ALA A 70 -11.08 -24.03 -9.00
C ALA A 70 -11.08 -24.56 -7.56
N GLY A 71 -10.75 -23.72 -6.57
CA GLY A 71 -10.84 -24.04 -5.15
C GLY A 71 -12.25 -23.90 -4.56
N ILE A 72 -13.20 -23.31 -5.30
CA ILE A 72 -14.56 -23.03 -4.83
C ILE A 72 -15.50 -24.14 -5.33
N GLY A 73 -15.98 -24.98 -4.42
CA GLY A 73 -16.79 -26.16 -4.74
C GLY A 73 -18.29 -25.91 -4.97
N ARG A 74 -18.75 -24.66 -4.94
CA ARG A 74 -20.17 -24.27 -5.06
C ARG A 74 -20.31 -22.94 -5.80
N ALA A 75 -21.51 -22.63 -6.28
CA ALA A 75 -21.82 -21.28 -6.73
C ALA A 75 -21.71 -20.31 -5.55
N GLU A 76 -20.86 -19.31 -5.68
CA GLU A 76 -20.61 -18.29 -4.68
C GLU A 76 -20.60 -16.92 -5.35
N THR A 77 -21.14 -15.91 -4.67
CA THR A 77 -21.16 -14.53 -5.17
C THR A 77 -20.57 -13.62 -4.10
N SER A 78 -19.57 -12.82 -4.48
CA SER A 78 -18.88 -11.88 -3.58
C SER A 78 -19.17 -10.45 -4.00
N LEU A 79 -19.56 -9.61 -3.04
CA LEU A 79 -19.87 -8.19 -3.22
C LEU A 79 -19.09 -7.40 -2.16
N ASN A 80 -18.27 -6.45 -2.61
CA ASN A 80 -17.47 -5.61 -1.73
C ASN A 80 -17.68 -4.14 -2.07
N ALA A 81 -17.65 -3.28 -1.05
CA ALA A 81 -17.68 -1.84 -1.21
C ALA A 81 -16.64 -1.23 -0.27
N THR A 82 -15.75 -0.41 -0.82
CA THR A 82 -14.67 0.20 -0.05
C THR A 82 -14.65 1.70 -0.22
N VAL A 83 -14.56 2.40 0.91
CA VAL A 83 -14.39 3.85 0.96
C VAL A 83 -12.95 4.15 1.37
N LEU A 84 -12.23 4.86 0.52
CA LEU A 84 -10.87 5.31 0.78
C LEU A 84 -10.93 6.74 1.31
N PHE A 85 -10.36 6.98 2.48
CA PHE A 85 -10.15 8.33 3.02
C PHE A 85 -8.68 8.72 2.87
N GLY A 86 -8.41 9.76 2.09
CA GLY A 86 -7.06 10.26 1.85
C GLY A 86 -6.92 11.69 2.35
N GLU A 87 -5.96 11.93 3.25
CA GLU A 87 -5.60 13.30 3.60
C GLU A 87 -4.69 13.86 2.51
N THR A 88 -5.19 14.85 1.78
CA THR A 88 -4.44 15.48 0.68
C THR A 88 -4.09 16.89 1.08
N GLY A 89 -2.80 17.20 1.21
CA GLY A 89 -2.33 18.55 1.50
C GLY A 89 -1.10 18.87 0.67
N TYR A 90 -0.85 20.16 0.47
CA TYR A 90 0.37 20.62 -0.15
C TYR A 90 1.05 21.67 0.74
N SER A 91 2.37 21.67 0.74
CA SER A 91 3.18 22.72 1.38
C SER A 91 4.32 23.14 0.46
N ASN A 92 4.79 24.37 0.64
CA ASN A 92 5.85 24.96 -0.19
C ASN A 92 5.49 25.06 -1.69
N ALA A 93 4.21 25.31 -2.01
CA ALA A 93 3.86 25.63 -3.39
C ALA A 93 4.45 26.98 -3.80
N SER A 94 5.14 26.98 -4.93
CA SER A 94 5.59 28.18 -5.61
C SER A 94 4.98 28.20 -7.00
N SER A 95 4.42 29.33 -7.39
CA SER A 95 3.84 29.53 -8.71
C SER A 95 4.53 30.70 -9.39
N THR A 96 4.87 30.51 -10.65
CA THR A 96 5.53 31.52 -11.46
C THR A 96 4.72 31.75 -12.73
N LEU A 97 4.19 32.95 -12.90
CA LEU A 97 3.51 33.38 -14.10
C LEU A 97 4.54 33.45 -15.25
N LEU A 98 4.28 32.66 -16.31
CA LEU A 98 5.14 32.55 -17.50
C LEU A 98 6.60 32.22 -17.18
N GLY A 99 6.88 31.57 -16.04
CA GLY A 99 8.23 31.20 -15.61
C GLY A 99 9.14 32.37 -15.21
N ALA A 100 8.64 33.61 -15.21
CA ALA A 100 9.43 34.81 -14.93
C ALA A 100 8.95 35.63 -13.73
N PHE A 101 7.64 35.66 -13.44
CA PHE A 101 7.09 36.53 -12.41
C PHE A 101 6.46 35.71 -11.27
N PRO A 102 6.74 36.00 -9.99
CA PRO A 102 6.07 35.31 -8.90
C PRO A 102 4.55 35.56 -8.98
N ALA A 103 3.77 34.49 -9.03
CA ALA A 103 2.31 34.56 -9.06
C ALA A 103 1.79 34.51 -7.61
N PRO A 104 0.91 35.45 -7.19
CA PRO A 104 0.31 35.40 -5.85
C PRO A 104 -0.60 34.17 -5.74
N GLY A 105 -0.48 33.44 -4.62
CA GLY A 105 -1.25 32.24 -4.33
C GLY A 105 -0.94 31.67 -2.95
N ALA A 106 -1.79 30.77 -2.45
CA ALA A 106 -1.58 30.12 -1.16
C ALA A 106 -0.43 29.09 -1.27
N ALA A 107 0.60 29.24 -0.44
CA ALA A 107 1.79 28.37 -0.42
C ALA A 107 1.56 27.02 0.29
N SER A 108 0.43 26.88 0.98
CA SER A 108 0.00 25.66 1.66
C SER A 108 -1.52 25.58 1.69
N GLY A 109 -2.04 24.35 1.66
CA GLY A 109 -3.47 24.10 1.79
C GLY A 109 -3.77 22.62 1.98
N ASP A 110 -4.78 22.35 2.80
CA ASP A 110 -5.29 21.00 3.07
C ASP A 110 -6.58 20.74 2.29
N ARG A 111 -6.85 19.47 2.04
CA ARG A 111 -8.04 18.94 1.33
C ARG A 111 -8.20 19.50 -0.08
N VAL A 112 -7.10 19.57 -0.82
CA VAL A 112 -7.10 20.04 -2.22
C VAL A 112 -7.67 19.04 -3.23
N LEU A 113 -7.84 17.78 -2.84
CA LEU A 113 -8.44 16.73 -3.65
C LEU A 113 -9.62 16.09 -2.89
N PRO A 114 -10.52 15.38 -3.59
CA PRO A 114 -11.61 14.66 -2.94
C PRO A 114 -11.07 13.71 -1.86
N GLU A 115 -11.50 13.96 -0.62
CA GLU A 115 -11.07 13.22 0.57
C GLU A 115 -11.58 11.78 0.63
N ALA A 116 -12.68 11.48 -0.09
CA ALA A 116 -13.35 10.19 -0.06
C ALA A 116 -13.53 9.68 -1.48
N PHE A 117 -13.07 8.46 -1.73
CA PHE A 117 -13.32 7.73 -2.98
C PHE A 117 -14.05 6.44 -2.68
N ILE A 118 -15.16 6.19 -3.38
CA ILE A 118 -15.92 4.94 -3.28
C ILE A 118 -15.54 4.10 -4.50
N ALA A 119 -14.76 3.06 -4.26
CA ALA A 119 -14.50 2.05 -5.28
C ALA A 119 -15.68 1.06 -5.29
N GLY A 120 -16.40 0.97 -6.40
CA GLY A 120 -17.32 -0.14 -6.62
C GLY A 120 -16.51 -1.44 -6.69
N GLY A 121 -16.71 -2.35 -5.75
CA GLY A 121 -16.00 -3.63 -5.74
C GLY A 121 -16.46 -4.54 -6.87
N ALA A 122 -15.60 -5.49 -7.21
CA ALA A 122 -15.91 -6.50 -8.22
C ALA A 122 -17.03 -7.41 -7.71
N VAL A 123 -17.99 -7.73 -8.61
CA VAL A 123 -18.90 -8.85 -8.42
C VAL A 123 -18.31 -10.06 -9.13
N ALA A 124 -18.13 -11.15 -8.40
CA ALA A 124 -17.69 -12.43 -8.93
C ALA A 124 -18.61 -13.52 -8.38
#